data_AF-A0A524Q8Y6-F1
#
_entry.id   AF-A0A524Q8Y6-F1
#
_cell.length_a   1.000
_cell.length_b   1.000
_cell.length_c   1.000
_cell.angle_alpha   90.00
_cell.angle_beta   90.00
_cell.angle_gamma   90.00
#
_symmetry.space_group_name_H-M   'P 1'
#
loop_
_entity.id
_entity.type
_entity.pdbx_description
1 polymer ?
#
loop_
_entity_poly.entity_id
_entity_poly.type
_entity_poly.pdbx_seq_one_letter_code
_entity_poly.pdbx_strand_id
1 'polypeptide(L)'
;MSVVTNIQQLKTELPFKIAVAAGKIPGWRWFRKFGMNDSVGTSAAEDCWPPGTVRVLPSSAYVASLSSDDVNDNGVTPSTGALTVTVEGLDSAYVEVSEVVTLNGTNAVSTTQTFLRLNRMSVTTAGTSERNEGNISATLNGVVQAYIEGLEGQTHQTLYTVPAGHTWIINDYHIKVGRMAGNTDAQVSGQVKPFGGAWRFISDIYVYGPDEWHAFDSVSVIPAKSEVRVQINSSGATELSAVAAGYLVDNNYL
;
A
#
# COMPACT_ATOMS: atom_id res chain seq x y z
N MET A 1 -25.95 -27.82 36.96
CA MET A 1 -25.54 -26.47 36.52
C MET A 1 -24.03 -26.41 36.64
N SER A 2 -23.29 -26.77 35.59
CA SER A 2 -21.81 -26.78 35.64
C SER A 2 -21.26 -25.59 34.86
N VAL A 3 -20.50 -24.76 35.55
CA VAL A 3 -19.72 -23.66 34.98
C VAL A 3 -18.67 -24.26 34.04
N VAL A 4 -18.71 -23.88 32.77
CA VAL A 4 -17.75 -24.31 31.76
C VAL A 4 -16.39 -23.67 32.07
N THR A 5 -15.37 -24.51 32.25
CA THR A 5 -14.03 -24.13 32.76
C THR A 5 -12.90 -24.41 31.76
N ASN A 6 -13.18 -24.74 30.49
CA ASN A 6 -12.15 -25.24 29.59
C ASN A 6 -12.09 -24.52 28.23
N ILE A 7 -11.09 -23.65 28.08
CA ILE A 7 -10.70 -22.95 26.83
C ILE A 7 -10.38 -23.93 25.68
N GLN A 8 -10.06 -25.19 25.96
CA GLN A 8 -9.74 -26.17 24.91
C GLN A 8 -10.95 -26.54 24.02
N GLN A 9 -12.17 -26.28 24.48
CA GLN A 9 -13.38 -26.56 23.70
C GLN A 9 -13.72 -25.45 22.68
N LEU A 10 -13.02 -24.31 22.72
CA LEU A 10 -13.10 -23.24 21.70
C LEU A 10 -12.18 -23.50 20.48
N LYS A 11 -11.37 -24.56 20.49
CA LYS A 11 -10.32 -24.83 19.48
C LYS A 11 -10.75 -25.70 18.29
N THR A 12 -11.98 -26.19 18.22
CA THR A 12 -12.37 -27.16 17.18
C THR A 12 -12.79 -26.58 15.85
N GLU A 13 -13.10 -25.28 15.71
CA GLU A 13 -13.08 -24.59 14.41
C GLU A 13 -12.77 -23.11 14.63
N LEU A 14 -11.49 -22.75 14.68
CA LEU A 14 -11.14 -21.36 14.47
C LEU A 14 -11.52 -21.02 13.02
N PRO A 15 -12.40 -20.03 12.76
CA PRO A 15 -12.72 -19.63 11.40
C PRO A 15 -11.43 -19.42 10.61
N PHE A 16 -11.35 -19.94 9.37
CA PHE A 16 -10.12 -19.98 8.57
C PHE A 16 -9.34 -18.66 8.60
N LYS A 17 -10.05 -17.52 8.47
CA LYS A 17 -9.49 -16.16 8.57
C LYS A 17 -8.73 -15.91 9.87
N ILE A 18 -9.27 -16.33 11.02
CA ILE A 18 -8.64 -16.17 12.32
C ILE A 18 -7.45 -17.12 12.47
N ALA A 19 -7.52 -18.34 11.90
CA ALA A 19 -6.40 -19.28 11.90
C ALA A 19 -5.20 -18.77 11.08
N VAL A 20 -5.47 -18.21 9.90
CA VAL A 20 -4.45 -17.55 9.07
C VAL A 20 -3.89 -16.31 9.77
N ALA A 21 -4.75 -15.45 10.34
CA ALA A 21 -4.31 -14.25 11.07
C ALA A 21 -3.47 -14.58 12.31
N ALA A 22 -3.73 -15.71 12.96
CA ALA A 22 -2.95 -16.22 14.09
C ALA A 22 -1.67 -16.99 13.67
N GLY A 23 -1.35 -17.04 12.37
CA GLY A 23 -0.17 -17.73 11.85
C GLY A 23 -0.21 -19.26 12.00
N LYS A 24 -1.41 -19.86 12.09
CA LYS A 24 -1.59 -21.31 12.28
C LYS A 24 -1.64 -22.10 10.98
N ILE A 25 -1.80 -21.43 9.85
CA ILE A 25 -1.85 -22.05 8.51
C ILE A 25 -0.54 -21.73 7.79
N PRO A 26 0.39 -22.69 7.65
CA PRO A 26 1.67 -22.48 6.97
C PRO A 26 1.46 -21.99 5.53
N GLY A 27 2.30 -21.06 5.09
CA GLY A 27 2.22 -20.49 3.73
C GLY A 27 1.10 -19.47 3.52
N TRP A 28 0.20 -19.27 4.49
CA TRP A 28 -0.89 -18.30 4.38
C TRP A 28 -0.69 -17.17 5.39
N ARG A 29 -0.73 -15.92 4.91
CA ARG A 29 -0.75 -14.74 5.79
C ARG A 29 -1.89 -13.80 5.43
N TRP A 30 -2.54 -13.23 6.44
CA TRP A 30 -3.48 -12.15 6.23
C TRP A 30 -2.73 -10.93 5.70
N PHE A 31 -3.20 -10.34 4.62
CA PHE A 31 -2.55 -9.23 3.95
C PHE A 31 -3.58 -8.16 3.58
N ARG A 32 -3.20 -6.91 3.81
CA ARG A 32 -4.02 -5.74 3.49
C ARG A 32 -3.15 -4.68 2.85
N LYS A 33 -3.65 -4.14 1.75
CA LYS A 33 -3.11 -2.99 1.06
C LYS A 33 -4.15 -1.89 1.04
N PHE A 34 -3.75 -0.67 1.34
CA PHE A 34 -4.65 0.46 1.45
C PHE A 34 -3.92 1.74 1.07
N GLY A 35 -4.67 2.72 0.62
CA GLY A 35 -4.16 4.04 0.32
C GLY A 35 -5.26 5.09 0.23
N MET A 36 -4.81 6.32 0.02
CA MET A 36 -5.68 7.47 -0.19
C MET A 36 -5.03 8.45 -1.16
N ASN A 37 -5.85 9.29 -1.76
CA ASN A 37 -5.50 10.49 -2.47
C ASN A 37 -6.55 11.54 -2.07
N ASP A 38 -6.15 12.56 -1.32
CA ASP A 38 -7.01 13.59 -0.74
C ASP A 38 -7.21 14.81 -1.65
N SER A 39 -6.64 14.77 -2.86
CA SER A 39 -6.64 15.91 -3.77
C SER A 39 -6.69 15.44 -5.22
N VAL A 40 -7.69 14.63 -5.55
CA VAL A 40 -7.91 14.13 -6.91
C VAL A 40 -8.36 15.28 -7.81
N GLY A 41 -7.60 15.53 -8.88
CA GLY A 41 -7.91 16.54 -9.89
C GLY A 41 -8.95 16.10 -10.91
N THR A 42 -9.14 16.94 -11.93
CA THR A 42 -10.11 16.72 -13.03
C THR A 42 -9.47 16.53 -14.40
N SER A 43 -8.14 16.65 -14.49
CA SER A 43 -7.42 16.72 -15.77
C SER A 43 -6.92 15.37 -16.26
N ALA A 44 -6.73 14.40 -15.37
CA ALA A 44 -6.22 13.07 -15.69
C ALA A 44 -6.67 12.05 -14.63
N ALA A 45 -6.49 10.76 -14.96
CA ALA A 45 -6.63 9.71 -13.97
C ALA A 45 -5.46 9.74 -12.98
N GLU A 46 -5.74 9.43 -11.72
CA GLU A 46 -4.76 9.41 -10.63
C GLU A 46 -4.85 8.08 -9.88
N ASP A 47 -3.71 7.54 -9.44
CA ASP A 47 -3.72 6.36 -8.59
C ASP A 47 -4.15 6.75 -7.16
N CYS A 48 -4.62 5.77 -6.39
CA CYS A 48 -4.95 5.93 -4.98
C CYS A 48 -3.66 5.90 -4.14
N TRP A 49 -2.98 7.05 -4.14
CA TRP A 49 -1.77 7.39 -3.38
C TRP A 49 -1.60 8.92 -3.31
N PRO A 50 -0.82 9.45 -2.34
CA PRO A 50 -0.72 10.89 -2.11
C PRO A 50 -0.13 11.72 -3.26
N PRO A 51 0.86 11.23 -4.05
CA PRO A 51 1.43 12.03 -5.13
C PRO A 51 0.49 12.48 -6.26
N GLY A 52 -0.80 12.12 -6.25
CA GLY A 52 -1.79 12.69 -7.18
C GLY A 52 -1.51 12.43 -8.67
N THR A 53 -0.84 11.32 -8.99
CA THR A 53 -0.43 10.98 -10.36
C THR A 53 -0.63 9.50 -10.65
N VAL A 54 -0.38 9.04 -11.88
CA VAL A 54 -0.26 7.61 -12.18
C VAL A 54 1.18 7.17 -11.95
N ARG A 55 1.41 6.18 -11.09
CA ARG A 55 2.77 5.66 -10.83
C ARG A 55 3.33 4.99 -12.09
N VAL A 56 4.45 5.50 -12.56
CA VAL A 56 5.22 4.88 -13.65
C VAL A 56 6.07 3.74 -13.07
N LEU A 57 5.93 2.53 -13.60
CA LEU A 57 6.69 1.37 -13.13
C LEU A 57 8.12 1.38 -13.69
N PRO A 58 9.16 1.22 -12.84
CA PRO A 58 10.53 1.08 -13.28
C PRO A 58 10.73 -0.15 -14.17
N SER A 59 11.57 -0.02 -15.21
CA SER A 59 11.99 -1.14 -16.08
C SER A 59 13.22 -1.89 -15.56
N SER A 60 13.88 -1.36 -14.53
CA SER A 60 15.09 -1.92 -13.92
C SER A 60 15.08 -1.66 -12.41
N ALA A 61 15.92 -2.37 -11.67
CA ALA A 61 16.12 -2.11 -10.24
C ALA A 61 17.12 -0.97 -10.04
N TYR A 62 16.84 -0.09 -9.07
CA TYR A 62 17.68 1.05 -8.71
C TYR A 62 17.85 1.11 -7.20
N VAL A 63 18.93 1.76 -6.73
CA VAL A 63 18.96 2.21 -5.33
C VAL A 63 17.84 3.23 -5.11
N ALA A 64 17.15 3.13 -3.98
CA ALA A 64 16.13 4.09 -3.60
C ALA A 64 16.78 5.30 -2.93
N SER A 65 16.42 6.49 -3.38
CA SER A 65 16.84 7.76 -2.75
C SER A 65 15.68 8.32 -1.95
N LEU A 66 15.88 8.45 -0.63
CA LEU A 66 14.90 8.95 0.33
C LEU A 66 15.25 10.36 0.80
N SER A 67 14.26 11.22 0.93
CA SER A 67 14.39 12.54 1.58
C SER A 67 13.07 12.98 2.20
N SER A 68 13.13 13.78 3.26
CA SER A 68 11.97 14.50 3.80
C SER A 68 11.91 15.94 3.28
N ASP A 69 10.77 16.60 3.36
CA ASP A 69 10.67 18.06 3.26
C ASP A 69 10.83 18.79 4.60
N ASP A 70 10.94 18.05 5.72
CA ASP A 70 11.20 18.60 7.06
C ASP A 70 12.61 18.24 7.56
N VAL A 71 13.29 19.22 8.14
CA VAL A 71 14.66 19.07 8.68
C VAL A 71 14.71 18.19 9.93
N ASN A 72 13.60 18.06 10.65
CA ASN A 72 13.50 17.26 11.86
C ASN A 72 13.34 15.76 11.58
N ASP A 73 13.01 15.36 10.35
CA ASP A 73 13.07 13.95 9.93
C ASP A 73 14.51 13.52 9.66
N ASN A 74 15.31 13.48 10.73
CA ASN A 74 16.75 13.32 10.70
C ASN A 74 17.20 12.31 11.77
N GLY A 75 18.09 11.39 11.42
CA GLY A 75 18.60 10.35 12.31
C GLY A 75 19.45 10.83 13.49
N VAL A 76 19.73 12.13 13.58
CA VAL A 76 20.49 12.73 14.70
C VAL A 76 19.54 13.04 15.87
N THR A 77 19.86 12.53 17.06
CA THR A 77 19.13 12.82 18.30
C THR A 77 19.76 14.01 19.06
N PRO A 78 18.98 14.94 19.64
CA PRO A 78 17.53 14.98 19.66
C PRO A 78 16.95 15.45 18.31
N SER A 79 15.89 14.78 17.90
CA SER A 79 15.03 15.17 16.78
C SER A 79 13.59 14.96 17.24
N THR A 80 12.65 15.66 16.60
CA THR A 80 11.22 15.48 16.84
C THR A 80 10.59 14.49 15.83
N GLY A 81 11.04 14.48 14.58
CA GLY A 81 10.50 13.68 13.48
C GLY A 81 11.05 12.26 13.32
N ALA A 82 10.90 11.69 12.12
CA ALA A 82 11.35 10.35 11.81
C ALA A 82 12.89 10.25 11.77
N LEU A 83 13.44 9.26 12.48
CA LEU A 83 14.88 9.02 12.51
C LEU A 83 15.29 7.96 11.46
N THR A 84 14.51 6.89 11.38
CA THR A 84 14.73 5.78 10.44
C THR A 84 13.44 5.33 9.78
N VAL A 85 13.56 4.86 8.54
CA VAL A 85 12.46 4.35 7.72
C VAL A 85 12.81 2.96 7.22
N THR A 86 11.91 2.00 7.42
CA THR A 86 11.99 0.69 6.76
C THR A 86 11.41 0.86 5.36
N VAL A 87 12.17 0.44 4.36
CA VAL A 87 11.77 0.35 2.96
C VAL A 87 11.54 -1.12 2.65
N GLU A 88 10.35 -1.47 2.19
CA GLU A 88 9.99 -2.83 1.77
C GLU A 88 9.60 -2.81 0.30
N GLY A 89 10.22 -3.69 -0.47
CA GLY A 89 10.05 -3.74 -1.91
C GLY A 89 10.45 -5.07 -2.50
N LEU A 90 10.66 -5.06 -3.81
CA LEU A 90 11.09 -6.24 -4.55
C LEU A 90 12.39 -5.94 -5.30
N ASP A 91 13.28 -6.92 -5.41
CA ASP A 91 14.46 -6.86 -6.26
C ASP A 91 14.15 -7.12 -7.74
N SER A 92 15.19 -7.25 -8.58
CA SER A 92 15.04 -7.55 -10.02
C SER A 92 14.44 -8.94 -10.30
N ALA A 93 14.50 -9.86 -9.34
CA ALA A 93 13.88 -11.18 -9.42
C ALA A 93 12.44 -11.21 -8.88
N TYR A 94 11.91 -10.05 -8.44
CA TYR A 94 10.63 -9.89 -7.76
C TYR A 94 10.59 -10.56 -6.38
N VAL A 95 11.75 -10.83 -5.76
CA VAL A 95 11.84 -11.38 -4.40
C VAL A 95 11.75 -10.23 -3.40
N GLU A 96 11.07 -10.46 -2.28
CA GLU A 96 10.93 -9.46 -1.21
C GLU A 96 12.30 -9.07 -0.65
N VAL A 97 12.56 -7.76 -0.57
CA VAL A 97 13.76 -7.18 0.02
C VAL A 97 13.35 -6.04 0.95
N SER A 98 14.05 -5.89 2.07
CA SER A 98 13.81 -4.82 3.04
C SER A 98 15.13 -4.22 3.53
N GLU A 99 15.13 -2.91 3.76
CA GLU A 99 16.26 -2.15 4.30
C GLU A 99 15.78 -1.05 5.24
N VAL A 100 16.46 -0.87 6.37
CA VAL A 100 16.24 0.27 7.27
C VAL A 100 17.22 1.38 6.90
N VAL A 101 16.69 2.56 6.58
CA VAL A 101 17.46 3.73 6.16
C VAL A 101 17.39 4.80 7.24
N THR A 102 18.54 5.34 7.64
CA THR A 102 18.63 6.52 8.52
C THR A 102 18.45 7.79 7.70
N LEU A 103 17.48 8.63 8.06
CA LEU A 103 17.18 9.88 7.35
C LEU A 103 18.18 11.00 7.69
N ASN A 104 18.23 12.02 6.84
CA ASN A 104 19.08 13.21 7.02
C ASN A 104 18.30 14.51 6.70
N GLY A 105 17.06 14.60 7.20
CA GLY A 105 16.15 15.70 6.95
C GLY A 105 15.87 15.87 5.46
N THR A 106 16.13 17.08 4.96
CA THR A 106 15.98 17.45 3.55
C THR A 106 17.07 16.93 2.63
N ASN A 107 18.17 16.38 3.17
CA ASN A 107 19.22 15.78 2.37
C ASN A 107 18.85 14.35 1.98
N ALA A 108 19.03 14.03 0.70
CA ALA A 108 18.81 12.69 0.19
C ALA A 108 19.78 11.66 0.79
N VAL A 109 19.24 10.50 1.18
CA VAL A 109 19.98 9.32 1.63
C VAL A 109 19.61 8.14 0.73
N SER A 110 20.59 7.31 0.36
CA SER A 110 20.35 6.18 -0.54
C SER A 110 20.35 4.86 0.21
N THR A 111 19.52 3.93 -0.25
CA THR A 111 19.63 2.52 0.12
C THR A 111 20.92 1.91 -0.42
N THR A 112 21.37 0.85 0.21
CA THR A 112 22.47 -0.01 -0.26
C THR A 112 21.97 -1.10 -1.18
N GLN A 113 20.74 -1.56 -0.97
CA GLN A 113 20.07 -2.52 -1.86
C GLN A 113 19.38 -1.82 -3.03
N THR A 114 19.15 -2.58 -4.10
CA THR A 114 18.40 -2.12 -5.27
C THR A 114 16.99 -2.68 -5.28
N PHE A 115 16.03 -1.85 -5.69
CA PHE A 115 14.62 -2.16 -5.74
C PHE A 115 14.08 -1.97 -7.15
N LEU A 116 13.35 -2.96 -7.66
CA LEU A 116 12.51 -2.86 -8.85
C LEU A 116 11.15 -2.24 -8.51
N ARG A 117 10.63 -2.50 -7.31
CA ARG A 117 9.34 -2.01 -6.80
C ARG A 117 9.48 -1.63 -5.34
N LEU A 118 8.79 -0.56 -4.94
CA LEU A 118 8.59 -0.22 -3.53
C LEU A 118 7.12 -0.52 -3.17
N ASN A 119 6.93 -1.45 -2.25
CA ASN A 119 5.61 -1.91 -1.82
C ASN A 119 5.15 -1.16 -0.55
N ARG A 120 6.06 -0.84 0.37
CA ARG A 120 5.75 -0.15 1.62
C ARG A 120 6.97 0.64 2.09
N MET A 121 6.70 1.78 2.71
CA MET A 121 7.64 2.38 3.66
C MET A 121 6.91 2.66 4.96
N SER A 122 7.64 2.57 6.07
CA SER A 122 7.15 2.89 7.41
C SER A 122 8.26 3.46 8.27
N VAL A 123 7.93 4.50 9.05
CA VAL A 123 8.81 5.04 10.08
C VAL A 123 9.06 3.95 11.13
N THR A 124 10.33 3.65 11.38
CA THR A 124 10.73 2.55 12.29
C THR A 124 11.12 3.08 13.65
N THR A 125 11.84 4.20 13.67
CA THR A 125 12.14 4.94 14.90
C THR A 125 11.89 6.42 14.64
N ALA A 126 11.31 7.09 15.62
CA ALA A 126 11.01 8.51 15.58
C ALA A 126 11.50 9.20 16.86
N GLY A 127 11.63 10.51 16.79
CA GLY A 127 11.87 11.41 17.90
C GLY A 127 10.62 11.61 18.76
N THR A 128 10.54 12.77 19.40
CA THR A 128 9.46 13.07 20.36
C THR A 128 8.06 13.17 19.76
N SER A 129 7.93 13.38 18.45
CA SER A 129 6.63 13.39 17.77
C SER A 129 6.10 11.99 17.50
N GLU A 130 6.91 10.94 17.69
CA GLU A 130 6.58 9.52 17.49
C GLU A 130 6.15 9.15 16.06
N ARG A 131 6.40 10.04 15.09
CA ARG A 131 6.11 9.92 13.65
C ARG A 131 7.00 10.87 12.84
N ASN A 132 6.90 10.81 11.51
CA ASN A 132 7.51 11.80 10.62
C ASN A 132 6.79 13.16 10.73
N GLU A 133 7.53 14.26 10.65
CA GLU A 133 6.95 15.61 10.63
C GLU A 133 6.66 16.07 9.21
N GLY A 134 7.60 15.85 8.31
CA GLY A 134 7.48 16.17 6.89
C GLY A 134 7.04 14.99 6.05
N ASN A 135 6.81 15.28 4.77
CA ASN A 135 6.56 14.27 3.77
C ASN A 135 7.87 13.57 3.38
N ILE A 136 7.89 12.24 3.45
CA ILE A 136 9.04 11.43 3.07
C ILE A 136 8.77 10.75 1.73
N SER A 137 9.60 11.07 0.74
CA SER A 137 9.52 10.44 -0.58
C SER A 137 10.67 9.46 -0.79
N ALA A 138 10.40 8.37 -1.51
CA ALA A 138 11.44 7.52 -2.06
C ALA A 138 11.34 7.48 -3.58
N THR A 139 12.47 7.75 -4.23
CA THR A 139 12.58 7.75 -5.68
C THR A 139 13.44 6.61 -6.20
N LEU A 140 13.05 6.06 -7.34
CA LEU A 140 13.88 5.17 -8.16
C LEU A 140 14.18 5.90 -9.47
N ASN A 141 15.46 6.16 -9.74
CA ASN A 141 15.89 6.93 -10.92
C ASN A 141 15.18 8.29 -11.07
N GLY A 142 15.00 9.01 -9.96
CA GLY A 142 14.36 10.34 -9.93
C GLY A 142 12.83 10.33 -10.00
N VAL A 143 12.19 9.16 -10.09
CA VAL A 143 10.72 9.04 -10.10
C VAL A 143 10.23 8.57 -8.74
N VAL A 144 9.25 9.24 -8.14
CA VAL A 144 8.64 8.84 -6.86
C VAL A 144 7.95 7.47 -7.00
N GLN A 145 8.25 6.56 -6.09
CA GLN A 145 7.71 5.18 -6.10
C GLN A 145 7.01 4.79 -4.80
N ALA A 146 7.28 5.53 -3.72
CA ALA A 146 6.61 5.43 -2.44
C ALA A 146 6.67 6.78 -1.72
N TYR A 147 5.65 7.07 -0.92
CA TYR A 147 5.48 8.37 -0.26
C TYR A 147 4.78 8.19 1.10
N ILE A 148 5.34 8.77 2.15
CA ILE A 148 4.73 8.90 3.48
C ILE A 148 4.35 10.36 3.64
N GLU A 149 3.07 10.65 3.81
CA GLU A 149 2.61 11.99 4.14
C GLU A 149 3.02 12.38 5.56
N GLY A 150 3.22 13.68 5.79
CA GLY A 150 3.49 14.24 7.11
C GLY A 150 2.54 13.68 8.16
N LEU A 151 3.09 13.23 9.29
CA LEU A 151 2.35 12.68 10.43
C LEU A 151 1.67 11.31 10.24
N GLU A 152 1.81 10.64 9.09
CA GLU A 152 1.14 9.35 8.83
C GLU A 152 1.96 8.11 9.25
N GLY A 153 3.28 8.23 9.33
CA GLY A 153 4.17 7.13 9.77
C GLY A 153 4.30 5.96 8.79
N GLN A 154 3.51 5.89 7.72
CA GLN A 154 3.64 4.89 6.66
C GLN A 154 3.05 5.35 5.32
N THR A 155 3.38 4.63 4.26
CA THR A 155 2.82 4.92 2.92
C THR A 155 1.31 4.66 2.85
N HIS A 156 0.58 5.60 2.26
CA HIS A 156 -0.84 5.46 1.92
C HIS A 156 -1.06 5.15 0.43
N GLN A 157 -0.50 4.04 -0.05
CA GLN A 157 -0.62 3.65 -1.46
C GLN A 157 -1.30 2.29 -1.65
N THR A 158 -2.28 2.23 -2.54
CA THR A 158 -2.90 0.96 -3.00
C THR A 158 -1.99 0.16 -3.94
N LEU A 159 -0.95 0.81 -4.45
CA LEU A 159 0.01 0.28 -5.40
C LEU A 159 0.82 -0.87 -4.80
N TYR A 160 0.74 -2.05 -5.40
CA TYR A 160 1.40 -3.26 -4.91
C TYR A 160 1.85 -4.16 -6.05
N THR A 161 3.00 -4.80 -5.89
CA THR A 161 3.44 -5.88 -6.76
C THR A 161 3.49 -7.16 -5.94
N VAL A 162 2.78 -8.20 -6.38
CA VAL A 162 2.80 -9.51 -5.71
C VAL A 162 4.20 -10.11 -5.85
N PRO A 163 4.87 -10.53 -4.75
CA PRO A 163 6.20 -11.11 -4.83
C PRO A 163 6.26 -12.38 -5.67
N ALA A 164 7.45 -12.72 -6.17
CA ALA A 164 7.72 -14.02 -6.74
C ALA A 164 7.38 -15.13 -5.72
N GLY A 165 6.82 -16.25 -6.22
CA GLY A 165 6.44 -17.38 -5.37
C GLY A 165 5.18 -17.14 -4.53
N HIS A 166 4.50 -16.00 -4.66
CA HIS A 166 3.27 -15.72 -3.90
C HIS A 166 2.07 -15.44 -4.81
N THR A 167 0.87 -15.66 -4.29
CA THR A 167 -0.40 -15.30 -4.92
C THR A 167 -1.23 -14.54 -3.91
N TRP A 168 -1.79 -13.39 -4.31
CA TRP A 168 -2.70 -12.62 -3.47
C TRP A 168 -4.15 -12.94 -3.82
N ILE A 169 -4.86 -13.53 -2.87
CA ILE A 169 -6.29 -13.79 -2.95
C ILE A 169 -6.99 -12.65 -2.22
N ILE A 170 -7.55 -11.70 -2.96
CA ILE A 170 -8.35 -10.61 -2.43
C ILE A 170 -9.76 -11.13 -2.20
N ASN A 171 -10.32 -10.91 -1.02
CA ASN A 171 -11.69 -11.32 -0.67
C ASN A 171 -12.46 -10.23 0.07
N ASP A 172 -11.88 -9.04 0.19
CA ASP A 172 -12.46 -7.90 0.87
C ASP A 172 -11.93 -6.63 0.20
N TYR A 173 -12.82 -5.83 -0.35
CA TYR A 173 -12.46 -4.63 -1.11
C TYR A 173 -13.43 -3.49 -0.81
N HIS A 174 -12.87 -2.36 -0.37
CA HIS A 174 -13.62 -1.15 0.03
C HIS A 174 -13.11 0.05 -0.74
N ILE A 175 -14.03 0.84 -1.27
CA ILE A 175 -13.74 2.14 -1.88
C ILE A 175 -14.62 3.19 -1.22
N LYS A 176 -14.04 4.35 -0.98
CA LYS A 176 -14.78 5.56 -0.64
C LYS A 176 -14.30 6.71 -1.50
N VAL A 177 -15.25 7.39 -2.12
CA VAL A 177 -15.04 8.66 -2.80
C VAL A 177 -15.68 9.76 -1.96
N GLY A 178 -14.92 10.81 -1.68
CA GLY A 178 -15.33 11.88 -0.76
C GLY A 178 -15.31 13.27 -1.39
N ARG A 179 -16.06 14.20 -0.82
CA ARG A 179 -16.04 15.64 -1.16
C ARG A 179 -16.37 15.97 -2.63
N MET A 180 -17.09 15.08 -3.32
CA MET A 180 -17.54 15.36 -4.68
C MET A 180 -18.57 16.48 -4.71
N ALA A 181 -18.39 17.43 -5.64
CA ALA A 181 -19.36 18.47 -5.88
C ALA A 181 -20.66 17.88 -6.47
N GLY A 182 -21.79 18.56 -6.23
CA GLY A 182 -23.06 18.19 -6.84
C GLY A 182 -22.95 18.17 -8.37
N ASN A 183 -23.58 17.18 -9.01
CA ASN A 183 -23.55 16.99 -10.46
C ASN A 183 -22.16 16.74 -11.06
N THR A 184 -21.27 16.10 -10.29
CA THR A 184 -20.01 15.51 -10.77
C THR A 184 -20.05 14.00 -10.61
N ASP A 185 -19.21 13.32 -11.38
CA ASP A 185 -19.10 11.87 -11.45
C ASP A 185 -17.62 11.45 -11.39
N ALA A 186 -17.39 10.25 -10.87
CA ALA A 186 -16.08 9.65 -10.80
C ALA A 186 -16.14 8.17 -11.18
N GLN A 187 -15.16 7.73 -11.96
CA GLN A 187 -14.92 6.33 -12.25
C GLN A 187 -13.76 5.85 -11.40
N VAL A 188 -14.00 4.86 -10.53
CA VAL A 188 -12.96 4.21 -9.73
C VAL A 188 -12.76 2.79 -10.24
N SER A 189 -11.52 2.48 -10.64
CA SER A 189 -11.14 1.20 -11.21
C SER A 189 -10.07 0.51 -10.36
N GLY A 190 -10.34 -0.74 -9.98
CA GLY A 190 -9.33 -1.66 -9.48
C GLY A 190 -8.68 -2.34 -10.68
N GLN A 191 -7.36 -2.30 -10.78
CA GLN A 191 -6.65 -2.79 -11.95
C GLN A 191 -5.51 -3.73 -11.58
N VAL A 192 -5.28 -4.70 -12.46
CA VAL A 192 -4.18 -5.65 -12.36
C VAL A 192 -3.43 -5.70 -13.67
N LYS A 193 -2.10 -5.77 -13.61
CA LYS A 193 -1.24 -6.11 -14.75
C LYS A 193 -0.55 -7.43 -14.46
N PRO A 194 -1.00 -8.56 -15.04
CA PRO A 194 -0.28 -9.82 -14.93
C PRO A 194 1.17 -9.69 -15.44
N PHE A 195 2.05 -10.56 -14.96
CA PHE A 195 3.45 -10.54 -15.37
C PHE A 195 3.60 -10.65 -16.89
N GLY A 196 4.31 -9.69 -17.51
CA GLY A 196 4.46 -9.60 -18.97
C GLY A 196 3.17 -9.24 -19.73
N GLY A 197 2.07 -8.95 -19.03
CA GLY A 197 0.78 -8.63 -19.61
C GLY A 197 0.46 -7.13 -19.67
N ALA A 198 -0.78 -6.82 -20.02
CA ALA A 198 -1.34 -5.48 -20.02
C ALA A 198 -2.22 -5.22 -18.79
N TRP A 199 -2.45 -3.96 -18.47
CA TRP A 199 -3.42 -3.56 -17.45
C TRP A 199 -4.82 -4.00 -17.85
N ARG A 200 -5.54 -4.60 -16.92
CA ARG A 200 -6.96 -4.96 -17.03
C ARG A 200 -7.71 -4.55 -15.77
N PHE A 201 -8.97 -4.21 -15.93
CA PHE A 201 -9.83 -3.87 -14.79
C PHE A 201 -10.29 -5.18 -14.13
N ILE A 202 -10.30 -5.19 -12.80
CA ILE A 202 -10.86 -6.27 -11.97
C ILE A 202 -12.07 -5.77 -11.16
N SER A 203 -12.23 -4.45 -11.05
CA SER A 203 -13.42 -3.78 -10.59
C SER A 203 -13.56 -2.45 -11.34
N ASP A 204 -14.79 -2.01 -11.54
CA ASP A 204 -15.10 -0.71 -12.14
C ASP A 204 -16.38 -0.18 -11.49
N ILE A 205 -16.32 1.06 -11.00
CA ILE A 205 -17.38 1.69 -10.22
C ILE A 205 -17.58 3.09 -10.74
N TYR A 206 -18.82 3.41 -11.08
CA TYR A 206 -19.26 4.77 -11.35
C TYR A 206 -19.97 5.31 -10.12
N VAL A 207 -19.53 6.49 -9.71
CA VAL A 207 -20.02 7.26 -8.57
C VAL A 207 -20.63 8.55 -9.13
N TYR A 208 -21.81 8.95 -8.64
CA TYR A 208 -22.46 10.19 -9.04
C TYR A 208 -23.04 10.93 -7.84
N GLY A 209 -22.59 12.18 -7.66
CA GLY A 209 -23.03 13.00 -6.56
C GLY A 209 -22.15 12.84 -5.31
N PRO A 210 -22.63 13.32 -4.15
CA PRO A 210 -21.78 13.46 -2.97
C PRO A 210 -21.56 12.12 -2.28
N ASP A 211 -20.34 11.94 -1.75
CA ASP A 211 -19.88 10.88 -0.85
C ASP A 211 -20.49 9.49 -1.08
N GLU A 212 -19.74 8.59 -1.73
CA GLU A 212 -20.18 7.21 -1.94
C GLU A 212 -19.21 6.19 -1.34
N TRP A 213 -19.79 5.09 -0.84
CA TRP A 213 -19.07 3.94 -0.31
C TRP A 213 -19.52 2.67 -1.02
N HIS A 214 -18.55 1.87 -1.44
CA HIS A 214 -18.77 0.62 -2.15
C HIS A 214 -17.92 -0.48 -1.53
N ALA A 215 -18.53 -1.64 -1.27
CA ALA A 215 -17.85 -2.86 -0.84
C ALA A 215 -18.15 -4.02 -1.77
N PHE A 216 -17.17 -4.88 -1.97
CA PHE A 216 -17.28 -6.07 -2.80
C PHE A 216 -16.84 -7.30 -2.02
N ASP A 217 -17.71 -8.31 -2.01
CA ASP A 217 -17.40 -9.65 -1.50
C ASP A 217 -16.91 -10.58 -2.63
N SER A 218 -16.36 -10.01 -3.71
CA SER A 218 -15.82 -10.78 -4.83
C SER A 218 -14.41 -11.28 -4.51
N VAL A 219 -14.12 -12.50 -4.96
CA VAL A 219 -12.79 -13.09 -4.83
C VAL A 219 -11.99 -12.82 -6.09
N SER A 220 -10.84 -12.16 -5.95
CA SER A 220 -9.88 -11.96 -7.03
C SER A 220 -8.56 -12.66 -6.72
N VAL A 221 -8.08 -13.51 -7.63
CA VAL A 221 -6.82 -14.23 -7.50
C VAL A 221 -5.75 -13.54 -8.34
N ILE A 222 -4.76 -12.97 -7.68
CA ILE A 222 -3.70 -12.17 -8.31
C ILE A 222 -2.38 -12.94 -8.24
N PRO A 223 -1.89 -13.49 -9.37
CA PRO A 223 -0.70 -14.34 -9.37
C PRO A 223 0.58 -13.53 -9.13
N ALA A 224 1.66 -14.25 -8.81
CA ALA A 224 3.00 -13.71 -8.61
C ALA A 224 3.42 -12.69 -9.69
N LYS A 225 4.18 -11.68 -9.27
CA LYS A 225 4.74 -10.60 -10.10
C LYS A 225 3.72 -9.70 -10.79
N SER A 226 2.43 -9.88 -10.49
CA SER A 226 1.39 -8.99 -11.00
C SER A 226 1.42 -7.67 -10.25
N GLU A 227 1.17 -6.60 -10.99
CA GLU A 227 0.97 -5.26 -10.44
C GLU A 227 -0.51 -5.06 -10.10
N VAL A 228 -0.78 -4.38 -9.00
CA VAL A 228 -2.13 -4.01 -8.54
C VAL A 228 -2.16 -2.53 -8.26
N ARG A 229 -3.24 -1.87 -8.67
CA ARG A 229 -3.52 -0.46 -8.34
C ARG A 229 -5.01 -0.21 -8.24
N VAL A 230 -5.37 0.85 -7.54
CA VAL A 230 -6.69 1.50 -7.63
C VAL A 230 -6.48 2.87 -8.25
N GLN A 231 -7.32 3.24 -9.20
CA GLN A 231 -7.22 4.49 -9.95
C GLN A 231 -8.59 5.16 -10.05
N ILE A 232 -8.61 6.49 -9.97
CA ILE A 232 -9.79 7.32 -10.14
C ILE A 232 -9.64 8.26 -11.33
N ASN A 233 -10.71 8.47 -12.06
CA ASN A 233 -10.89 9.56 -13.01
C ASN A 233 -12.17 10.31 -12.63
N SER A 234 -12.09 11.62 -12.44
CA SER A 234 -13.19 12.41 -11.89
C SER A 234 -13.48 13.64 -12.74
N SER A 235 -14.76 13.99 -12.91
CA SER A 235 -15.18 15.25 -13.54
C SER A 235 -15.20 16.43 -12.55
N GLY A 236 -15.02 16.17 -11.25
CA GLY A 236 -14.93 17.17 -10.18
C GLY A 236 -13.76 16.91 -9.23
N ALA A 237 -13.27 17.95 -8.57
CA ALA A 237 -12.28 17.79 -7.51
C ALA A 237 -12.86 16.90 -6.39
N THR A 238 -12.10 15.92 -5.92
CA THR A 238 -12.59 14.89 -4.99
C THR A 238 -11.43 14.25 -4.22
N GLU A 239 -11.76 13.25 -3.41
CA GLU A 239 -10.84 12.44 -2.63
C GLU A 239 -11.19 10.96 -2.86
N LEU A 240 -10.18 10.10 -2.83
CA LEU A 240 -10.33 8.66 -2.91
C LEU A 240 -9.62 8.01 -1.73
N SER A 241 -10.26 7.02 -1.12
CA SER A 241 -9.58 6.03 -0.29
C SER A 241 -10.01 4.64 -0.70
N ALA A 242 -9.09 3.68 -0.60
CA ALA A 242 -9.39 2.30 -0.93
C ALA A 242 -8.59 1.32 -0.08
N VAL A 243 -9.20 0.16 0.18
CA VAL A 243 -8.62 -0.96 0.91
C VAL A 243 -8.89 -2.23 0.13
N ALA A 244 -7.84 -3.03 -0.09
CA ALA A 244 -7.93 -4.39 -0.57
C ALA A 244 -7.29 -5.31 0.47
N ALA A 245 -8.02 -6.33 0.92
CA ALA A 245 -7.56 -7.28 1.90
C ALA A 245 -7.89 -8.72 1.51
N GLY A 246 -7.12 -9.64 2.09
CA GLY A 246 -7.29 -11.07 1.89
C GLY A 246 -6.06 -11.84 2.32
N TYR A 247 -5.68 -12.84 1.53
CA TYR A 247 -4.59 -13.75 1.87
C TYR A 247 -3.47 -13.65 0.86
N LEU A 248 -2.26 -13.40 1.33
CA LEU A 248 -1.06 -13.57 0.53
C LEU A 248 -0.52 -14.98 0.83
N VAL A 249 -0.47 -15.81 -0.21
CA VAL A 249 -0.23 -17.25 -0.08
C VAL A 249 1.05 -17.61 -0.80
N ASP A 250 1.93 -18.37 -0.15
CA ASP A 250 3.08 -19.02 -0.79
C ASP A 250 2.56 -20.10 -1.74
N ASN A 251 2.96 -20.03 -3.00
CA ASN A 251 2.51 -20.92 -4.07
C ASN A 251 2.87 -22.39 -3.83
N ASN A 252 3.80 -22.70 -2.93
CA ASN A 252 4.05 -24.09 -2.50
C ASN A 252 2.89 -24.70 -1.69
N TYR A 253 1.91 -23.88 -1.28
CA TYR A 253 0.74 -24.27 -0.47
C TYR A 253 -0.60 -24.03 -1.19
N LEU A 254 -0.57 -23.78 -2.52
CA LEU A 254 -1.76 -23.64 -3.38
C LEU A 254 -2.00 -24.87 -4.26
#